data_AF-A0A3A4WBY4-F1
#
_entry.id   AF-A0A3A4WBY4-F1
#
_cell.length_a   1.000
_cell.length_b   1.000
_cell.length_c   1.000
_cell.angle_alpha   90.00
_cell.angle_beta   90.00
_cell.angle_gamma   90.00
#
_symmetry.space_group_name_H-M   'P 1'
#
loop_
_entity.id
_entity.type
_entity.pdbx_description
1 polymer ?
#
loop_
_entity_poly.entity_id
_entity_poly.type
_entity_poly.pdbx_seq_one_letter_code
_entity_poly.pdbx_strand_id
1 'polypeptide(L)'
;MYNTEAEQAVLGACLIDPEAYVAVAAILREGDFYHMGHSVLWQTISSLAEQRLPWRDTVFLVEALKTAGNLEKVGGVTYLSTLAQAVPTAANVKHYAEIIRSKSVLRSIAALGDWFKAYSAQDPGKDIPEMINEIEGKVRAFSDRYVTTDTLRPVQKTILPQWETYYKDRNKRGVLMGLPMGFKG
;
A
#
# COMPACT_ATOMS: atom_id res chain seq x y z
N MET A 1 4.85 13.01 -0.45
CA MET A 1 4.47 11.63 -0.05
C MET A 1 4.32 10.71 -1.28
N TYR A 2 5.20 10.85 -2.26
CA TYR A 2 5.21 10.09 -3.52
C TYR A 2 6.62 10.22 -4.14
N ASN A 3 6.89 9.46 -5.20
CA ASN A 3 8.09 9.58 -6.01
C ASN A 3 7.67 9.33 -7.47
N THR A 4 7.56 10.39 -8.26
CA THR A 4 7.02 10.32 -9.63
C THR A 4 7.97 9.55 -10.53
N GLU A 5 9.28 9.76 -10.34
CA GLU A 5 10.34 9.13 -11.11
C GLU A 5 10.32 7.61 -10.90
N ALA A 6 10.07 7.15 -9.67
CA ALA A 6 9.90 5.73 -9.36
C ALA A 6 8.64 5.15 -10.03
N GLU A 7 7.51 5.87 -10.01
CA GLU A 7 6.29 5.42 -10.68
C GLU A 7 6.48 5.30 -12.20
N GLN A 8 7.11 6.31 -12.82
CA GLN A 8 7.47 6.29 -14.23
C GLN A 8 8.45 5.15 -14.54
N ALA A 9 9.44 4.94 -13.66
CA ALA A 9 10.43 3.87 -13.81
C ALA A 9 9.79 2.48 -13.80
N VAL A 10 8.85 2.26 -12.88
CA VAL A 10 8.11 1.01 -12.77
C VAL A 10 7.24 0.77 -13.99
N LEU A 11 6.45 1.76 -14.40
CA LEU A 11 5.54 1.63 -15.53
C LEU A 11 6.32 1.43 -16.83
N GLY A 12 7.36 2.22 -17.07
CA GLY A 12 8.24 2.08 -18.24
C GLY A 12 8.89 0.70 -18.31
N ALA A 13 9.43 0.19 -17.19
CA ALA A 13 10.01 -1.15 -17.15
C ALA A 13 8.97 -2.24 -17.49
N CYS A 14 7.74 -2.14 -16.98
CA CYS A 14 6.68 -3.12 -17.24
C CYS A 14 6.18 -3.13 -18.70
N LEU A 15 6.36 -2.02 -19.42
CA LEU A 15 6.06 -1.94 -20.85
C LEU A 15 7.13 -2.63 -21.72
N ILE A 16 8.36 -2.76 -21.22
CA ILE A 16 9.46 -3.36 -21.98
C ILE A 16 9.64 -4.84 -21.62
N ASP A 17 9.68 -5.12 -20.32
CA ASP A 17 10.08 -6.41 -19.77
C ASP A 17 8.91 -7.10 -19.03
N PRO A 18 8.48 -8.30 -19.48
CA PRO A 18 7.39 -9.02 -18.83
C PRO A 18 7.80 -9.57 -17.46
N GLU A 19 9.09 -9.85 -17.21
CA GLU A 19 9.58 -10.27 -15.89
C GLU A 19 9.50 -9.12 -14.89
N ALA A 20 9.75 -7.88 -15.35
CA ALA A 20 9.55 -6.68 -14.55
C ALA A 20 8.09 -6.56 -14.09
N TYR A 21 7.12 -6.78 -14.97
CA TYR A 21 5.70 -6.80 -14.60
C TYR A 21 5.41 -7.82 -13.50
N VAL A 22 5.88 -9.07 -13.64
CA VAL A 22 5.65 -10.13 -12.64
C VAL A 22 6.25 -9.74 -11.28
N ALA A 23 7.48 -9.22 -11.27
CA ALA A 23 8.14 -8.79 -10.04
C ALA A 23 7.40 -7.63 -9.35
N VAL A 24 6.90 -6.67 -10.12
CA VAL A 24 6.17 -5.51 -9.59
C VAL A 24 4.76 -5.89 -9.14
N ALA A 25 4.06 -6.75 -9.89
CA ALA A 25 2.70 -7.21 -9.56
C ALA A 25 2.65 -7.99 -8.23
N ALA A 26 3.77 -8.57 -7.80
CA ALA A 26 3.90 -9.16 -6.48
C ALA A 26 3.94 -8.13 -5.33
N ILE A 27 4.19 -6.85 -5.63
CA ILE A 27 4.45 -5.78 -4.64
C ILE A 27 3.38 -4.70 -4.67
N LEU A 28 2.97 -4.27 -5.87
CA LEU A 28 2.11 -3.11 -6.07
C LEU A 28 0.72 -3.49 -6.54
N ARG A 29 -0.24 -2.69 -6.11
CA ARG A 29 -1.61 -2.62 -6.66
C ARG A 29 -1.86 -1.25 -7.26
N GLU A 30 -2.93 -1.11 -8.06
CA GLU A 30 -3.33 0.15 -8.69
C GLU A 30 -3.48 1.29 -7.67
N GLY A 31 -3.99 0.99 -6.47
CA GLY A 31 -4.15 1.97 -5.38
C GLY A 31 -2.85 2.38 -4.68
N ASP A 32 -1.69 1.83 -5.06
CA ASP A 32 -0.39 2.21 -4.51
C ASP A 32 0.27 3.37 -5.27
N PHE A 33 -0.17 3.65 -6.49
CA PHE A 33 0.27 4.82 -7.25
C PHE A 33 -0.36 6.09 -6.69
N TYR A 34 0.42 7.17 -6.63
CA TYR A 34 -0.09 8.48 -6.23
C TYR A 34 -0.82 9.17 -7.38
N HIS A 35 -0.23 9.12 -8.58
CA HIS A 35 -0.82 9.74 -9.75
C HIS A 35 -1.96 8.88 -10.30
N MET A 36 -3.13 9.48 -10.44
CA MET A 36 -4.31 8.78 -10.94
C MET A 36 -4.08 8.19 -12.34
N GLY A 37 -3.38 8.90 -13.23
CA GLY A 37 -3.01 8.38 -14.54
C GLY A 37 -2.15 7.13 -14.47
N HIS A 38 -1.21 7.06 -13.53
CA HIS A 38 -0.38 5.88 -13.30
C HIS A 38 -1.18 4.70 -12.73
N SER A 39 -2.09 4.98 -11.81
CA SER A 39 -3.03 3.99 -11.27
C SER A 39 -3.88 3.36 -12.38
N VAL A 40 -4.47 4.18 -13.24
CA VAL A 40 -5.28 3.74 -14.40
C VAL A 40 -4.44 2.95 -15.41
N LEU A 41 -3.22 3.40 -15.69
CA LEU A 41 -2.30 2.69 -16.58
C LEU A 41 -1.94 1.31 -16.01
N TRP A 42 -1.57 1.24 -14.73
CA TRP A 42 -1.29 -0.03 -14.04
C TRP A 42 -2.47 -0.98 -14.07
N GLN A 43 -3.68 -0.48 -13.80
CA GLN A 43 -4.91 -1.27 -13.85
C GLN A 43 -5.14 -1.86 -15.26
N THR A 44 -4.91 -1.06 -16.31
CA THR A 44 -5.06 -1.51 -17.69
C THR A 44 -4.01 -2.56 -18.04
N ILE A 45 -2.74 -2.32 -17.71
CA ILE A 45 -1.64 -3.30 -17.90
C ILE A 45 -1.97 -4.61 -17.20
N SER A 46 -2.41 -4.55 -15.94
CA SER A 46 -2.73 -5.74 -15.14
C SER A 46 -3.88 -6.54 -15.76
N SER A 47 -4.95 -5.85 -16.17
CA SER A 47 -6.11 -6.49 -16.82
C SER A 47 -5.75 -7.17 -18.14
N LEU A 48 -4.91 -6.53 -18.96
CA LEU A 48 -4.44 -7.11 -20.21
C LEU A 48 -3.51 -8.31 -19.95
N ALA A 49 -2.65 -8.23 -18.94
CA ALA A 49 -1.77 -9.33 -18.56
C ALA A 49 -2.54 -10.55 -18.04
N GLU A 50 -3.58 -10.35 -17.23
CA GLU A 50 -4.48 -11.41 -16.77
C GLU A 50 -5.18 -12.12 -17.94
N GLN A 51 -5.59 -11.36 -18.96
CA GLN A 51 -6.20 -11.87 -20.18
C GLN A 51 -5.19 -12.45 -21.18
N ARG A 52 -3.89 -12.40 -20.86
CA ARG A 52 -2.78 -12.80 -21.75
C ARG A 52 -2.77 -12.05 -23.09
N LEU A 53 -3.24 -10.81 -23.08
CA LEU A 53 -3.25 -9.88 -24.21
C LEU A 53 -1.93 -9.08 -24.25
N PRO A 54 -1.51 -8.53 -25.39
CA PRO A 54 -0.18 -7.90 -25.52
C PRO A 54 -0.13 -6.48 -24.92
N TRP A 55 -0.01 -6.35 -23.59
CA TRP A 55 0.07 -5.04 -22.89
C TRP A 55 1.33 -4.23 -23.22
N ARG A 56 2.39 -4.88 -23.70
CA ARG A 56 3.66 -4.25 -24.09
C ARG A 56 3.63 -3.66 -25.50
N ASP A 57 2.64 -4.04 -26.30
CA ASP A 57 2.43 -3.43 -27.60
C ASP A 57 1.75 -2.08 -27.41
N THR A 58 2.46 -0.99 -27.71
CA THR A 58 1.96 0.38 -27.55
C THR A 58 0.67 0.60 -28.34
N VAL A 59 0.51 0.03 -29.54
CA VAL A 59 -0.70 0.19 -30.35
C VAL A 59 -1.88 -0.48 -29.65
N PHE A 60 -1.67 -1.70 -29.17
CA PHE A 60 -2.70 -2.46 -28.46
C PHE A 60 -3.09 -1.77 -27.14
N LEU A 61 -2.11 -1.33 -26.35
CA LEU A 61 -2.35 -0.63 -25.09
C LEU A 61 -3.09 0.69 -25.30
N VAL A 62 -2.71 1.46 -26.32
CA VAL A 62 -3.40 2.71 -26.69
C VAL A 62 -4.84 2.43 -27.06
N GLU A 63 -5.12 1.39 -27.85
CA GLU A 63 -6.49 1.05 -28.22
C GLU A 63 -7.31 0.64 -27.00
N ALA A 64 -6.77 -0.22 -26.13
CA ALA A 64 -7.43 -0.60 -24.89
C ALA A 64 -7.76 0.62 -24.00
N LEU A 65 -6.83 1.57 -23.88
CA LEU A 65 -7.04 2.82 -23.14
C LEU A 65 -8.07 3.75 -23.81
N LYS A 66 -8.11 3.80 -25.15
CA LYS A 66 -9.11 4.57 -25.90
C LYS A 66 -10.50 3.98 -25.74
N THR A 67 -10.65 2.67 -25.92
CA THR A 67 -11.93 1.98 -25.75
C THR A 67 -12.49 2.17 -24.34
N ALA A 68 -11.62 2.21 -23.33
CA ALA A 68 -11.98 2.47 -21.95
C ALA A 68 -12.20 3.96 -21.60
N GLY A 69 -12.01 4.89 -22.55
CA GLY A 69 -12.13 6.34 -22.30
C GLY A 69 -11.08 6.90 -21.35
N ASN A 70 -9.92 6.25 -21.24
CA ASN A 70 -8.87 6.53 -20.26
C ASN A 70 -7.57 7.08 -20.87
N LEU A 71 -7.42 7.10 -22.20
CA LEU A 71 -6.19 7.54 -22.86
C LEU A 71 -5.75 8.94 -22.42
N GLU A 72 -6.67 9.90 -22.37
CA GLU A 72 -6.34 11.27 -21.94
C GLU A 72 -5.98 11.34 -20.45
N LYS A 73 -6.57 10.47 -19.62
CA LYS A 73 -6.26 10.41 -18.17
C LYS A 73 -4.84 9.93 -17.89
N VAL A 74 -4.28 9.13 -18.80
CA VAL A 74 -2.88 8.67 -18.68
C VAL A 74 -1.89 9.63 -19.33
N GLY A 75 -2.33 10.74 -19.94
CA GLY A 75 -1.46 11.71 -20.61
C GLY A 75 -1.25 11.48 -22.11
N GLY A 76 -2.02 10.58 -22.72
CA GLY A 76 -2.02 10.35 -24.16
C GLY A 76 -0.87 9.47 -24.67
N VAL A 77 -0.84 9.31 -26.00
CA VAL A 77 0.11 8.41 -26.70
C VAL A 77 1.56 8.85 -26.51
N THR A 78 1.80 10.16 -26.50
CA THR A 78 3.13 10.75 -26.31
C THR A 78 3.70 10.37 -24.94
N TYR A 79 2.87 10.42 -23.89
CA TYR A 79 3.31 10.06 -22.54
C TYR A 79 3.71 8.58 -22.43
N LEU A 80 2.94 7.67 -23.03
CA LEU A 80 3.29 6.24 -23.05
C LEU A 80 4.64 5.99 -23.73
N SER A 81 4.90 6.71 -24.82
CA SER A 81 6.18 6.64 -25.53
C SER A 81 7.33 7.17 -24.66
N THR A 82 7.10 8.26 -23.92
CA THR A 82 8.08 8.80 -22.96
C THR A 82 8.36 7.82 -21.83
N LEU A 83 7.36 7.15 -21.27
CA LEU A 83 7.54 6.16 -20.20
C LEU A 83 8.44 5.01 -20.65
N ALA A 84 8.22 4.48 -21.85
CA ALA A 84 9.05 3.42 -22.42
C ALA A 84 10.50 3.88 -22.65
N GLN A 85 10.74 5.15 -22.96
CA GLN A 85 12.09 5.69 -23.18
C GLN A 85 12.80 6.13 -21.90
N ALA A 86 12.06 6.44 -20.83
CA ALA A 86 12.61 6.97 -19.58
C ALA A 86 13.42 5.94 -18.79
N VAL A 87 13.30 4.65 -19.11
CA VAL A 87 13.87 3.56 -18.31
C VAL A 87 14.84 2.73 -19.15
N PRO A 88 16.16 2.94 -19.00
CA PRO A 88 17.15 2.22 -19.80
C PRO A 88 17.27 0.74 -19.40
N THR A 89 16.92 0.36 -18.15
CA THR A 89 16.98 -1.05 -17.69
C THR A 89 15.91 -1.35 -16.65
N ALA A 90 15.39 -2.59 -16.66
CA ALA A 90 14.49 -3.10 -15.63
C ALA A 90 15.19 -3.59 -14.34
N ALA A 91 16.53 -3.54 -14.27
CA ALA A 91 17.31 -4.19 -13.21
C ALA A 91 16.93 -3.75 -11.78
N ASN A 92 16.52 -2.49 -11.62
CA ASN A 92 16.16 -1.90 -10.32
C ASN A 92 14.64 -1.75 -10.10
N VAL A 93 13.81 -2.36 -10.95
CA VAL A 93 12.34 -2.15 -10.90
C VAL A 93 11.74 -2.52 -9.55
N LYS A 94 12.25 -3.58 -8.90
CA LYS A 94 11.80 -4.02 -7.58
C LYS A 94 12.04 -2.96 -6.50
N HIS A 95 13.21 -2.32 -6.53
CA HIS A 95 13.55 -1.25 -5.59
C HIS A 95 12.61 -0.05 -5.74
N TYR A 96 12.31 0.35 -6.98
CA TYR A 96 11.34 1.42 -7.23
C TYR A 96 9.92 1.05 -6.80
N ALA A 97 9.52 -0.22 -6.99
CA ALA A 97 8.25 -0.72 -6.49
C ALA A 97 8.17 -0.64 -4.95
N GLU A 98 9.23 -1.01 -4.24
CA GLU A 98 9.31 -0.89 -2.77
C GLU A 98 9.23 0.57 -2.29
N ILE A 99 9.81 1.52 -3.04
CA ILE A 99 9.67 2.95 -2.76
C ILE A 99 8.21 3.37 -2.87
N ILE A 100 7.53 3.04 -3.97
CA ILE A 100 6.12 3.38 -4.20
C ILE A 100 5.25 2.76 -3.10
N ARG A 101 5.48 1.49 -2.78
CA ARG A 101 4.77 0.76 -1.72
C ARG A 101 4.93 1.44 -0.37
N SER A 102 6.15 1.82 0.00
CA SER A 102 6.44 2.53 1.25
C SER A 102 5.71 3.88 1.31
N LYS A 103 5.66 4.62 0.20
CA LYS A 103 4.89 5.88 0.12
C LYS A 103 3.38 5.63 0.21
N SER A 104 2.85 4.58 -0.42
CA SER A 104 1.44 4.17 -0.33
C SER A 104 1.02 3.90 1.12
N VAL A 105 1.82 3.13 1.86
CA VAL A 105 1.58 2.84 3.28
C VAL A 105 1.47 4.13 4.09
N LEU A 106 2.41 5.07 3.92
CA LEU A 106 2.38 6.35 4.63
C LEU A 106 1.13 7.17 4.31
N ARG A 107 0.67 7.18 3.05
CA ARG A 107 -0.58 7.85 2.66
C ARG A 107 -1.79 7.20 3.31
N SER A 108 -1.82 5.87 3.39
CA SER A 108 -2.92 5.16 4.05
C SER A 108 -2.95 5.34 5.56
N ILE A 109 -1.79 5.45 6.21
CA ILE A 109 -1.71 5.83 7.64
C ILE A 109 -2.28 7.23 7.85
N ALA A 110 -1.90 8.21 7.01
CA ALA A 110 -2.42 9.57 7.10
C ALA A 110 -3.95 9.59 6.90
N ALA A 111 -4.46 8.88 5.88
CA ALA A 111 -5.89 8.78 5.60
C ALA A 111 -6.67 8.12 6.76
N LEU A 112 -6.09 7.11 7.41
CA LEU A 112 -6.69 6.49 8.59
C LEU A 112 -6.76 7.47 9.76
N GLY A 113 -5.71 8.27 9.98
CA GLY A 113 -5.70 9.33 10.99
C GLY A 113 -6.75 10.41 10.74
N ASP A 114 -6.93 10.83 9.48
CA ASP A 114 -7.96 11.81 9.12
C ASP A 114 -9.37 11.23 9.25
N TRP A 115 -9.55 9.94 8.94
CA TRP A 115 -10.80 9.23 9.19
C TRP A 115 -11.15 9.21 10.69
N PHE A 116 -10.18 8.92 11.58
CA PHE A 116 -10.41 8.96 13.03
C PHE A 116 -10.86 10.33 13.51
N LYS A 117 -10.21 11.40 13.05
CA LYS A 117 -10.58 12.77 13.40
C LYS A 117 -12.01 13.08 12.97
N ALA A 118 -12.35 12.78 11.71
CA ALA A 118 -13.67 13.02 11.17
C ALA A 118 -14.75 12.21 11.92
N TYR A 119 -14.46 10.95 12.23
CA TYR A 119 -15.35 10.06 12.97
C TYR A 119 -15.64 10.58 14.38
N SER A 120 -14.61 11.05 15.09
CA SER A 120 -14.79 11.62 16.44
C SER A 120 -15.54 12.96 16.46
N ALA A 121 -15.46 13.74 15.37
CA ALA A 121 -16.07 15.06 15.29
C ALA A 121 -17.56 15.03 14.92
N GLN A 122 -18.05 13.94 14.32
CA GLN A 122 -19.43 13.83 13.86
C GLN A 122 -20.43 13.45 14.95
N ASP A 123 -19.97 13.06 16.15
CA ASP A 123 -20.78 12.47 17.24
C ASP A 123 -21.92 11.59 16.68
N PRO A 124 -21.60 10.38 16.18
CA PRO A 124 -22.49 9.62 15.30
C PRO A 124 -23.81 9.17 15.98
N GLY A 125 -24.05 9.52 17.24
CA GLY A 125 -25.24 9.11 18.00
C GLY A 125 -25.29 7.61 18.26
N LYS A 126 -24.16 6.92 18.07
CA LYS A 126 -23.99 5.47 18.29
C LYS A 126 -23.53 5.20 19.71
N ASP A 127 -23.80 3.99 20.19
CA ASP A 127 -23.22 3.54 21.44
C ASP A 127 -21.70 3.30 21.29
N ILE A 128 -20.97 3.38 22.40
CA ILE A 128 -19.52 3.20 22.40
C ILE A 128 -19.10 1.83 21.83
N PRO A 129 -19.77 0.70 22.17
CA PRO A 129 -19.44 -0.60 21.59
C PRO A 129 -19.50 -0.66 20.05
N GLU A 130 -20.53 -0.09 19.43
CA GLU A 130 -20.64 -0.02 17.97
C GLU A 130 -19.51 0.80 17.37
N MET A 131 -19.16 1.92 18.00
CA MET A 131 -18.06 2.78 17.55
C MET A 131 -16.71 2.05 17.57
N ILE A 132 -16.43 1.28 18.64
CA ILE A 132 -15.20 0.49 18.74
C ILE A 132 -15.16 -0.58 17.66
N ASN A 133 -16.26 -1.27 17.40
CA ASN A 133 -16.33 -2.30 16.36
C ASN A 133 -16.04 -1.73 14.95
N GLU A 134 -16.53 -0.54 14.62
CA GLU A 134 -16.23 0.13 13.35
C GLU A 134 -14.75 0.52 13.21
N ILE A 135 -14.17 1.04 14.29
CA ILE A 135 -12.75 1.36 14.37
C ILE A 135 -11.90 0.10 14.15
N GLU A 136 -12.20 -0.98 14.86
CA GLU A 136 -11.51 -2.26 14.71
C GLU A 136 -11.60 -2.78 13.28
N GLY A 137 -12.77 -2.68 12.65
CA GLY A 137 -12.98 -3.04 11.25
C GLY A 137 -12.08 -2.25 10.30
N LYS A 138 -11.97 -0.93 10.50
CA LYS A 138 -11.10 -0.07 9.68
C LYS A 138 -9.62 -0.37 9.88
N VAL A 139 -9.17 -0.55 11.12
CA VAL A 139 -7.78 -0.90 11.45
C VAL A 139 -7.42 -2.26 10.88
N ARG A 140 -8.34 -3.23 10.96
CA ARG A 140 -8.15 -4.56 10.38
C ARG A 140 -8.02 -4.51 8.86
N ALA A 141 -8.91 -3.80 8.16
CA ALA A 141 -8.82 -3.63 6.71
C ALA A 141 -7.51 -2.96 6.28
N PHE A 142 -7.00 -1.99 7.05
CA PHE A 142 -5.68 -1.41 6.83
C PHE A 142 -4.56 -2.44 7.03
N SER A 143 -4.63 -3.22 8.12
CA SER A 143 -3.67 -4.29 8.42
C SER A 143 -3.65 -5.32 7.29
N ASP A 144 -4.77 -5.87 6.88
CA ASP A 144 -4.84 -6.90 5.83
C ASP A 144 -4.26 -6.42 4.49
N ARG A 145 -4.37 -5.11 4.19
CA ARG A 145 -3.84 -4.53 2.95
C ARG A 145 -2.33 -4.32 2.97
N TYR A 146 -1.73 -4.01 4.12
CA TYR A 146 -0.33 -3.54 4.21
C TYR A 146 0.58 -4.40 5.10
N VAL A 147 -0.01 -5.24 5.94
CA VAL A 147 0.69 -6.16 6.83
C VAL A 147 0.70 -7.54 6.19
N THR A 148 1.84 -7.91 5.62
CA THR A 148 2.12 -9.28 5.18
C THR A 148 2.91 -9.97 6.30
N THR A 149 2.94 -11.31 6.36
CA THR A 149 3.71 -12.08 7.36
C THR A 149 5.17 -11.61 7.53
N ASP A 150 5.73 -10.95 6.51
CA ASP A 150 7.09 -10.39 6.54
C ASP A 150 7.23 -9.04 7.27
N THR A 151 6.21 -8.16 7.24
CA THR A 151 6.25 -6.84 7.90
C THR A 151 5.89 -6.90 9.39
N LEU A 152 5.40 -8.04 9.89
CA LEU A 152 5.19 -8.28 11.33
C LEU A 152 6.49 -8.60 12.09
N ARG A 153 7.52 -9.12 11.41
CA ARG A 153 8.79 -9.51 12.05
C ARG A 153 9.56 -8.34 12.68
N PRO A 154 9.61 -7.12 12.10
CA PRO A 154 10.32 -5.99 12.71
C PRO A 154 9.56 -5.33 13.87
N VAL A 155 8.23 -5.21 13.78
CA VAL A 155 7.44 -4.50 14.82
C VAL A 155 7.40 -5.32 16.11
N GLN A 156 7.25 -6.64 16.02
CA GLN A 156 7.35 -7.53 17.18
C GLN A 156 8.76 -7.50 17.78
N LYS A 157 9.81 -7.51 16.96
CA LYS A 157 11.21 -7.40 17.43
C LYS A 157 11.60 -6.03 17.98
N THR A 158 10.86 -4.97 17.69
CA THR A 158 11.22 -3.60 18.15
C THR A 158 10.41 -3.19 19.38
N ILE A 159 9.13 -3.57 19.46
CA ILE A 159 8.26 -3.21 20.59
C ILE A 159 8.44 -4.19 21.77
N LEU A 160 8.66 -5.49 21.53
CA LEU A 160 8.80 -6.47 22.63
C LEU A 160 10.06 -6.24 23.49
N PRO A 161 11.26 -5.93 22.95
CA PRO A 161 12.41 -5.64 23.79
C PRO A 161 12.26 -4.33 24.56
N GLN A 162 11.55 -3.34 24.00
CA GLN A 162 11.30 -2.07 24.68
C GLN A 162 10.31 -2.23 25.83
N TRP A 163 9.25 -3.03 25.65
CA TRP A 163 8.31 -3.40 26.71
C TRP A 163 8.98 -4.25 27.80
N GLU A 164 9.81 -5.22 27.45
CA GLU A 164 10.56 -5.99 28.44
C GLU A 164 11.57 -5.14 29.23
N THR A 165 12.22 -4.18 28.56
CA THR A 165 13.16 -3.26 29.22
C THR A 165 12.42 -2.32 30.19
N TYR A 166 11.23 -1.84 29.81
CA TYR A 166 10.38 -1.00 30.66
C TYR A 166 9.93 -1.71 31.96
N TYR A 167 9.60 -3.00 31.90
CA TYR A 167 9.21 -3.78 33.09
C TYR A 167 10.39 -4.30 33.92
N LYS A 168 11.54 -4.62 33.30
CA LYS A 168 12.76 -5.04 34.02
C LYS A 168 13.35 -3.90 34.86
N ASP A 169 13.21 -2.65 34.43
CA ASP A 169 13.71 -1.49 35.19
C ASP A 169 12.85 -1.12 36.40
N ARG A 170 11.54 -1.39 36.35
CA ARG A 170 10.63 -1.19 37.49
C ARG A 170 10.67 -2.31 38.52
N ASN A 171 11.05 -3.53 38.13
CA ASN A 171 11.16 -4.64 39.06
C ASN A 171 12.37 -4.53 40.03
N LYS A 172 13.21 -3.49 39.89
CA LYS A 172 14.25 -3.11 40.87
C LYS A 172 13.75 -2.18 41.99
N ARG A 173 12.51 -1.69 41.93
CA ARG A 173 11.86 -0.96 43.03
C ARG A 173 10.54 -1.66 43.33
N GLY A 174 10.64 -2.66 44.21
CA GLY A 174 9.62 -3.65 44.44
C GLY A 174 8.23 -3.08 44.77
N VAL A 175 7.23 -3.61 44.07
CA VAL A 175 5.89 -3.86 44.61
C VAL A 175 5.40 -5.15 43.95
N LEU A 176 5.23 -6.19 44.78
CA LEU A 176 4.58 -7.45 44.43
C LEU A 176 3.14 -7.18 43.98
N MET A 177 2.83 -7.46 42.71
CA MET A 177 1.44 -7.52 42.24
C MET A 177 0.95 -8.96 42.43
N GLY A 178 0.29 -9.21 43.56
CA GLY A 178 -0.52 -10.42 43.71
C GLY A 178 -1.69 -10.36 42.75
N LEU A 179 -1.84 -11.38 41.91
CA LEU A 179 -3.09 -11.65 41.20
C LEU A 179 -4.10 -12.20 42.24
N PRO A 180 -5.29 -11.60 42.43
CA PRO A 180 -6.33 -12.26 43.22
C PRO A 180 -6.98 -13.36 42.36
N MET A 181 -6.70 -14.61 42.70
CA MET A 181 -7.50 -15.77 42.29
C MET A 181 -8.73 -15.90 43.19
N GLY A 182 -9.93 -16.01 42.58
CA GLY A 182 -11.16 -16.59 43.16
C GLY A 182 -11.93 -15.68 44.15
N PHE A 183 -13.26 -15.73 44.32
CA PHE A 183 -14.34 -16.65 43.91
C PHE A 183 -15.71 -15.92 44.00
N LYS A 184 -16.77 -16.55 43.47
CA LYS A 184 -18.19 -16.20 43.60
C LYS A 184 -18.68 -16.07 45.05
N GLY A 185 -19.62 -15.15 45.25
CA GLY A 185 -20.60 -15.05 46.34
C GLY A 185 -21.71 -14.10 45.91
#